data_AF-V4LD71-F1
#
_entry.id   AF-V4LD71-F1
#
_cell.length_a   1.000
_cell.length_b   1.000
_cell.length_c   1.000
_cell.angle_alpha   90.00
_cell.angle_beta   90.00
_cell.angle_gamma   90.00
#
_symmetry.space_group_name_H-M   'P 1'
#
loop_
_entity.id
_entity.type
_entity.pdbx_description
1 polymer ?
#
loop_
_entity_poly.entity_id
_entity_poly.type
_entity_poly.pdbx_seq_one_letter_code
_entity_poly.pdbx_strand_id
1 'polypeptide(L)'
;MFAASFVIGWCCYWLNLYLQLWTYPAATETVPFVLGKSLYYALLLPAVLSLRQWLASWPLLLDLTSRARPRHIQTTPGQGIVLFGIAATALLGASLWSDWIYPLALLAPLLLAISLQQMRGQPTILSGLADGNWSRILLPAAATIIIGLVTQASHQLFGPAYLLNLPLIGGPALLGLPLPAWPWLALLGLLGIWIADQLTTPWKQRPRQPRYRPRFPIKVVVEDRLAKPNRR
;
A
#
# COMPACT_ATOMS: atom_id res chain seq x y z
N MET A 1 -5.72 -11.04 4.14
CA MET A 1 -5.34 -10.15 3.03
C MET A 1 -6.37 -10.15 1.90
N PHE A 2 -6.82 -11.31 1.41
CA PHE A 2 -7.85 -11.40 0.35
C PHE A 2 -9.16 -10.65 0.66
N ALA A 3 -9.76 -10.88 1.84
CA ALA A 3 -11.02 -10.21 2.23
C ALA A 3 -10.88 -8.67 2.29
N ALA A 4 -9.76 -8.19 2.84
CA ALA A 4 -9.50 -6.74 2.88
C ALA A 4 -9.32 -6.19 1.46
N SER A 5 -8.55 -6.88 0.61
CA SER A 5 -8.36 -6.55 -0.80
C SER A 5 -9.69 -6.41 -1.55
N PHE A 6 -10.59 -7.38 -1.34
CA PHE A 6 -11.93 -7.38 -1.90
C PHE A 6 -12.73 -6.12 -1.50
N VAL A 7 -12.78 -5.81 -0.19
CA VAL A 7 -13.53 -4.64 0.31
C VAL A 7 -12.98 -3.34 -0.27
N ILE A 8 -11.64 -3.17 -0.29
CA ILE A 8 -11.02 -1.95 -0.82
C ILE A 8 -11.28 -1.80 -2.31
N GLY A 9 -11.13 -2.88 -3.08
CA GLY A 9 -11.36 -2.84 -4.52
C GLY A 9 -12.79 -2.39 -4.84
N TRP A 10 -13.76 -2.89 -4.09
CA TRP A 10 -15.16 -2.44 -4.19
C TRP A 10 -15.37 -1.00 -3.71
N CYS A 11 -14.69 -0.55 -2.65
CA CYS A 11 -14.74 0.86 -2.24
C CYS A 11 -14.17 1.79 -3.33
N CYS A 12 -13.06 1.42 -3.97
CA CYS A 12 -12.49 2.17 -5.08
C CYS A 12 -13.43 2.17 -6.30
N TYR A 13 -14.07 1.03 -6.59
CA TYR A 13 -15.08 0.95 -7.64
C TYR A 13 -16.30 1.84 -7.33
N TRP A 14 -16.77 1.86 -6.08
CA TRP A 14 -17.86 2.73 -5.64
C TRP A 14 -17.52 4.20 -5.81
N LEU A 15 -16.30 4.61 -5.41
CA LEU A 15 -15.80 5.97 -5.62
C LEU A 15 -15.72 6.33 -7.12
N ASN A 16 -15.36 5.36 -7.97
CA ASN A 16 -15.36 5.52 -9.41
C ASN A 16 -16.76 5.69 -10.02
N LEU A 17 -17.83 5.24 -9.37
CA LEU A 17 -19.20 5.50 -9.87
C LEU A 17 -19.53 7.01 -9.86
N TYR A 18 -18.93 7.78 -8.95
CA TYR A 18 -19.10 9.24 -8.89
C TYR A 18 -18.10 9.95 -9.80
N LEU A 19 -16.85 9.50 -9.82
CA LEU A 19 -15.79 10.18 -10.55
C LEU A 19 -15.73 9.80 -12.05
N GLN A 20 -16.31 8.67 -12.44
CA GLN A 20 -16.32 8.14 -13.82
C GLN A 20 -14.93 8.10 -14.47
N LEU A 21 -13.88 7.85 -13.67
CA LEU A 21 -12.48 7.88 -14.10
C LEU A 21 -12.13 6.68 -14.98
N TRP A 22 -12.80 5.55 -14.78
CA TRP A 22 -12.66 4.41 -15.68
C TRP A 22 -14.00 3.77 -16.01
N THR A 23 -14.16 3.42 -17.28
CA THR A 23 -15.38 2.78 -17.79
C THR A 23 -15.05 1.42 -18.39
N TYR A 24 -16.02 0.50 -18.27
CA TYR A 24 -15.94 -0.85 -18.83
C TYR A 24 -16.91 -0.94 -20.02
N PRO A 25 -16.46 -0.75 -21.26
CA PRO A 25 -17.35 -0.58 -22.41
C PRO A 25 -18.10 -1.85 -22.86
N ALA A 26 -17.80 -3.03 -22.29
CA ALA A 26 -18.29 -4.32 -22.81
C ALA A 26 -18.86 -5.28 -21.74
N ALA A 27 -19.21 -4.79 -20.54
CA ALA A 27 -19.85 -5.64 -19.53
C ALA A 27 -21.36 -5.79 -19.84
N THR A 28 -21.69 -6.63 -20.82
CA THR A 28 -23.08 -6.96 -21.20
C THR A 28 -23.79 -7.84 -20.17
N GLU A 29 -23.05 -8.61 -19.37
CA GLU A 29 -23.61 -9.50 -18.35
C GLU A 29 -23.16 -9.13 -16.92
N THR A 30 -24.13 -8.83 -16.05
CA THR A 30 -23.91 -8.34 -14.68
C THR A 30 -23.24 -9.37 -13.76
N VAL A 31 -23.66 -10.63 -13.83
CA VAL A 31 -23.21 -11.70 -12.92
C VAL A 31 -21.74 -12.06 -13.13
N PRO A 32 -21.27 -12.41 -14.35
CA PRO A 32 -19.85 -12.70 -14.58
C PRO A 32 -18.96 -11.48 -14.35
N PHE A 33 -19.47 -10.27 -14.59
CA PHE A 33 -18.74 -9.05 -14.27
C PHE A 33 -18.48 -8.90 -12.76
N VAL A 34 -19.52 -9.03 -11.93
CA VAL A 34 -19.39 -8.89 -10.47
C VAL A 34 -18.49 -9.98 -9.91
N LEU A 35 -18.64 -11.24 -10.35
CA LEU A 35 -17.80 -12.36 -9.89
C LEU A 35 -16.33 -12.19 -10.32
N GLY A 36 -16.10 -11.86 -11.59
CA GLY A 36 -14.75 -11.64 -12.12
C GLY A 36 -14.06 -10.47 -11.43
N LYS A 37 -14.76 -9.35 -11.22
CA LYS A 37 -14.22 -8.19 -10.50
C LYS A 37 -13.96 -8.47 -9.04
N SER A 38 -14.87 -9.19 -8.38
CA SER A 38 -14.69 -9.63 -6.99
C SER A 38 -13.41 -10.43 -6.81
N LEU A 39 -13.18 -11.40 -7.70
CA LEU A 39 -11.97 -12.23 -7.65
C LEU A 39 -10.72 -11.42 -7.95
N TYR A 40 -10.76 -10.57 -8.97
CA TYR A 40 -9.66 -9.67 -9.32
C TYR A 40 -9.30 -8.76 -8.13
N TYR A 41 -10.29 -8.11 -7.51
CA TYR A 41 -10.10 -7.26 -6.35
C TYR A 41 -9.59 -8.02 -5.14
N ALA A 42 -10.02 -9.26 -4.91
CA ALA A 42 -9.48 -10.08 -3.82
C ALA A 42 -7.99 -10.42 -4.00
N LEU A 43 -7.52 -10.55 -5.24
CA LEU A 43 -6.14 -10.95 -5.59
C LEU A 43 -5.15 -9.78 -5.63
N LEU A 44 -5.62 -8.56 -5.83
CA LEU A 44 -4.77 -7.38 -6.02
C LEU A 44 -3.77 -7.14 -4.87
N LEU A 45 -4.25 -6.97 -3.64
CA LEU A 45 -3.39 -6.64 -2.50
C LEU A 45 -2.42 -7.79 -2.17
N PRO A 46 -2.83 -9.08 -2.14
CA PRO A 46 -1.89 -10.19 -2.06
C PRO A 46 -0.81 -10.16 -3.14
N ALA A 47 -1.18 -9.93 -4.40
CA ALA A 47 -0.22 -9.85 -5.51
C ALA A 47 0.78 -8.69 -5.31
N VAL A 48 0.30 -7.51 -4.88
CA VAL A 48 1.14 -6.34 -4.57
C VAL A 48 2.14 -6.64 -3.46
N LEU A 49 1.70 -7.28 -2.38
CA LEU A 49 2.58 -7.63 -1.27
C LEU A 49 3.63 -8.67 -1.68
N SER A 50 3.23 -9.70 -2.44
CA SER A 50 4.15 -10.71 -2.96
C SER A 50 5.19 -10.10 -3.90
N LEU A 51 4.76 -9.25 -4.84
CA LEU A 51 5.67 -8.59 -5.77
C LEU A 51 6.59 -7.60 -5.06
N ARG A 52 6.09 -6.86 -4.06
CA ARG A 52 6.91 -6.02 -3.19
C ARG A 52 7.98 -6.84 -2.49
N GLN A 53 7.63 -8.01 -1.94
CA GLN A 53 8.59 -8.89 -1.26
C GLN A 53 9.62 -9.44 -2.23
N TRP A 54 9.21 -9.77 -3.46
CA TRP A 54 10.11 -10.19 -4.52
C TRP A 54 11.09 -9.06 -4.92
N LEU A 55 10.61 -7.82 -5.10
CA LEU A 55 11.47 -6.66 -5.34
C LEU A 55 12.42 -6.39 -4.17
N ALA A 56 11.96 -6.61 -2.94
CA ALA A 56 12.79 -6.52 -1.74
C ALA A 56 13.84 -7.63 -1.63
N SER A 57 13.72 -8.74 -2.38
CA SER A 57 14.76 -9.78 -2.36
C SER A 57 16.02 -9.38 -3.14
N TRP A 58 15.95 -8.32 -3.94
CA TRP A 58 17.07 -7.86 -4.76
C TRP A 58 17.92 -6.85 -3.98
N PRO A 59 19.18 -7.18 -3.65
CA PRO A 59 20.03 -6.33 -2.80
C PRO A 59 20.30 -4.96 -3.43
N LEU A 60 20.44 -4.90 -4.76
CA LEU A 60 20.64 -3.63 -5.48
C LEU A 60 19.46 -2.66 -5.30
N LEU A 61 18.23 -3.16 -5.40
CA LEU A 61 17.02 -2.35 -5.25
C LEU A 61 16.81 -1.91 -3.79
N LEU A 62 17.11 -2.79 -2.83
CA LEU A 62 17.09 -2.42 -1.41
C LEU A 62 18.14 -1.36 -1.08
N ASP A 63 19.35 -1.48 -1.61
CA ASP A 63 20.42 -0.50 -1.38
C ASP A 63 20.07 0.86 -1.99
N LEU A 64 19.53 0.88 -3.22
CA LEU A 64 19.10 2.13 -3.86
C LEU A 64 17.97 2.85 -3.09
N THR A 65 17.08 2.07 -2.47
CA THR A 65 15.94 2.63 -1.72
C THR A 65 16.27 2.94 -0.25
N SER A 66 17.34 2.37 0.31
CA SER A 66 17.78 2.59 1.69
C SER A 66 18.88 3.65 1.86
N ARG A 67 19.56 4.05 0.77
CA ARG A 67 20.57 5.12 0.76
C ARG A 67 20.01 6.53 0.54
N ALA A 68 18.70 6.70 0.59
CA ALA A 68 18.08 8.00 0.33
C ALA A 68 18.27 8.97 1.51
N ARG A 69 18.32 10.27 1.22
CA ARG A 69 18.59 11.30 2.22
C ARG A 69 17.52 11.27 3.32
N PRO A 70 17.90 11.20 4.62
CA PRO A 70 16.94 11.22 5.71
C PRO A 70 16.16 12.54 5.68
N ARG A 71 14.84 12.45 5.74
CA ARG A 71 13.93 13.58 5.84
C ARG A 71 13.16 13.50 7.14
N HIS A 72 13.50 14.39 8.06
CA HIS A 72 12.84 14.46 9.35
C HIS A 72 11.43 15.05 9.17
N ILE A 73 10.42 14.20 9.12
CA ILE A 73 9.01 14.62 9.10
C ILE A 73 8.48 14.48 10.51
N GLN A 74 8.37 15.60 11.23
CA GLN A 74 7.70 15.64 12.52
C GLN A 74 6.19 15.71 12.30
N THR A 75 5.47 14.65 12.66
CA THR A 75 4.01 14.63 12.59
C THR A 75 3.43 14.98 13.95
N THR A 76 2.61 16.02 14.03
CA THR A 76 1.89 16.37 15.26
C THR A 76 0.42 15.93 15.19
N PRO A 77 -0.23 15.60 16.32
CA PRO A 77 -1.64 15.20 16.33
C PRO A 77 -2.58 16.23 15.70
N GLY A 78 -2.25 17.53 15.83
CA GLY A 78 -3.00 18.63 15.22
C GLY A 78 -2.97 18.61 13.68
N GLN A 79 -1.84 18.22 13.07
CA GLN A 79 -1.77 18.03 11.61
C GLN A 79 -2.69 16.89 11.15
N GLY A 80 -2.87 15.86 11.97
CA GLY A 80 -3.78 14.75 11.69
C GLY A 80 -5.22 15.22 11.52
N ILE A 81 -5.70 16.11 12.38
CA ILE A 81 -7.06 16.66 12.31
C ILE A 81 -7.25 17.49 11.04
N VAL A 82 -6.27 18.30 10.67
CA VAL A 82 -6.31 19.10 9.43
C VAL A 82 -6.35 18.19 8.21
N LEU A 83 -5.50 17.16 8.16
CA LEU A 83 -5.49 16.18 7.06
C LEU A 83 -6.81 15.41 6.96
N PHE A 84 -7.42 15.07 8.10
CA PHE A 84 -8.73 14.44 8.15
C PHE A 84 -9.80 15.37 7.56
N GLY A 85 -9.82 16.65 7.95
CA GLY A 85 -10.73 17.65 7.42
C GLY A 85 -10.60 17.83 5.92
N ILE A 86 -9.37 17.90 5.40
CA ILE A 86 -9.10 17.99 3.95
C ILE A 86 -9.63 16.74 3.23
N ALA A 87 -9.35 15.54 3.75
CA ALA A 87 -9.78 14.30 3.12
C ALA A 87 -11.31 14.13 3.14
N ALA A 88 -11.98 14.50 4.23
CA ALA A 88 -13.43 14.49 4.35
C ALA A 88 -14.06 15.49 3.36
N THR A 89 -13.51 16.70 3.27
CA THR A 89 -13.99 17.74 2.34
C THR A 89 -13.79 17.29 0.89
N ALA A 90 -12.68 16.63 0.58
CA ALA A 90 -12.42 16.08 -0.75
C ALA A 90 -13.43 15.00 -1.14
N LEU A 91 -13.78 14.08 -0.23
CA LEU A 91 -14.77 13.04 -0.48
C LEU A 91 -16.19 13.59 -0.63
N LEU A 92 -16.57 14.58 0.18
CA LEU A 92 -17.86 15.26 0.06
C LEU A 92 -17.92 16.07 -1.24
N GLY A 93 -16.87 16.83 -1.53
CA GLY A 93 -16.74 17.64 -2.73
C GLY A 93 -16.71 16.83 -4.03
N ALA A 94 -16.21 15.59 -3.99
CA ALA A 94 -16.20 14.68 -5.15
C ALA A 94 -17.59 14.45 -5.75
N SER A 95 -18.66 14.53 -4.93
CA SER A 95 -20.04 14.41 -5.40
C SER A 95 -20.57 15.66 -6.11
N LEU A 96 -20.00 16.84 -5.83
CA LEU A 96 -20.46 18.15 -6.31
C LEU A 96 -19.62 18.66 -7.49
N TRP A 97 -18.30 18.49 -7.43
CA TRP A 97 -17.35 18.94 -8.46
C TRP A 97 -16.34 17.84 -8.79
N SER A 98 -16.85 16.75 -9.38
CA SER A 98 -16.05 15.58 -9.78
C SER A 98 -14.81 15.97 -10.61
N ASP A 99 -14.98 16.85 -11.60
CA ASP A 99 -13.89 17.23 -12.50
C ASP A 99 -12.73 17.87 -11.76
N TRP A 100 -12.94 18.82 -10.84
CA TRP A 100 -11.83 19.52 -10.19
C TRP A 100 -11.29 18.78 -8.97
N ILE A 101 -12.14 18.00 -8.30
CA ILE A 101 -11.82 17.40 -7.00
C ILE A 101 -11.31 15.96 -7.15
N TYR A 102 -11.42 15.32 -8.32
CA TYR A 102 -10.95 13.94 -8.50
C TYR A 102 -9.51 13.68 -8.01
N PRO A 103 -8.47 14.52 -8.24
CA PRO A 103 -7.12 14.18 -7.76
C PRO A 103 -7.05 14.18 -6.23
N LEU A 104 -7.81 15.06 -5.58
CA LEU A 104 -7.88 15.14 -4.13
C LEU A 104 -8.74 14.03 -3.54
N ALA A 105 -9.84 13.67 -4.21
CA ALA A 105 -10.72 12.57 -3.85
C ALA A 105 -9.99 11.21 -3.96
N LEU A 106 -9.12 11.06 -4.95
CA LEU A 106 -8.24 9.91 -5.08
C LEU A 106 -7.22 9.86 -3.93
N LEU A 107 -6.61 10.99 -3.57
CA LEU A 107 -5.70 11.05 -2.41
C LEU A 107 -6.39 10.83 -1.05
N ALA A 108 -7.67 11.15 -0.94
CA ALA A 108 -8.44 11.13 0.30
C ALA A 108 -8.32 9.83 1.12
N PRO A 109 -8.47 8.61 0.58
CA PRO A 109 -8.33 7.39 1.37
C PRO A 109 -6.92 7.22 1.98
N LEU A 110 -5.85 7.66 1.29
CA LEU A 110 -4.51 7.66 1.85
C LEU A 110 -4.35 8.77 2.92
N LEU A 111 -4.90 9.95 2.68
CA LEU A 111 -4.90 11.05 3.66
C LEU A 111 -5.64 10.66 4.94
N LEU A 112 -6.78 9.98 4.82
CA LEU A 112 -7.52 9.41 5.96
C LEU A 112 -6.66 8.40 6.72
N ALA A 113 -6.00 7.49 6.02
CA ALA A 113 -5.10 6.50 6.62
C ALA A 113 -3.95 7.16 7.42
N ILE A 114 -3.33 8.21 6.87
CA ILE A 114 -2.25 8.96 7.52
C ILE A 114 -2.80 9.76 8.70
N SER A 115 -3.93 10.46 8.54
CA SER A 115 -4.56 11.25 9.59
C SER A 115 -4.89 10.40 10.81
N LEU A 116 -5.43 9.20 10.60
CA LEU A 116 -5.77 8.26 11.65
C LEU A 116 -4.53 7.75 12.39
N GLN A 117 -3.43 7.50 11.68
CA GLN A 117 -2.15 7.13 12.31
C GLN A 117 -1.60 8.28 13.17
N GLN A 118 -1.65 9.52 12.67
CA GLN A 118 -1.17 10.69 13.40
C GLN A 118 -2.00 10.97 14.65
N MET A 119 -3.34 10.91 14.54
CA MET A 119 -4.24 11.09 15.69
C MET A 119 -4.04 10.00 16.75
N ARG A 120 -3.68 8.78 16.35
CA ARG A 120 -3.36 7.67 17.28
C ARG A 120 -1.93 7.73 17.84
N GLY A 121 -1.13 8.73 17.47
CA GLY A 121 0.28 8.82 17.86
C GLY A 121 1.13 7.65 17.35
N GLN A 122 0.66 6.92 16.32
CA GLN A 122 1.39 5.80 15.74
C GLN A 122 2.38 6.29 14.68
N PRO A 123 3.51 5.59 14.48
CA PRO A 123 4.42 5.92 13.39
C PRO A 123 3.69 5.80 12.05
N THR A 124 3.73 6.89 11.27
CA THR A 124 3.07 6.93 9.96
C THR A 124 3.81 6.06 8.94
N ILE A 125 3.18 5.78 7.80
CA ILE A 125 3.85 5.12 6.64
C ILE A 125 5.13 5.89 6.24
N LEU A 126 5.14 7.20 6.46
CA LEU A 126 6.24 8.12 6.15
C LEU A 126 7.36 8.13 7.19
N SER A 127 7.21 7.45 8.34
CA SER A 127 8.22 7.48 9.41
C SER A 127 9.58 6.95 8.95
N GLY A 128 9.59 5.99 8.01
CA GLY A 128 10.83 5.45 7.44
C GLY A 128 11.66 6.44 6.63
N LEU A 129 11.07 7.58 6.20
CA LEU A 129 11.84 8.65 5.56
C LEU A 129 12.83 9.31 6.52
N ALA A 130 12.50 9.36 7.81
CA ALA A 130 13.37 9.95 8.83
C ALA A 130 14.68 9.16 8.96
N ASP A 131 14.60 7.84 8.79
CA ASP A 131 15.73 6.92 8.88
C ASP A 131 16.49 6.74 7.54
N GLY A 132 16.10 7.48 6.48
CA GLY A 132 16.68 7.34 5.14
C GLY A 132 16.20 6.09 4.38
N ASN A 133 15.32 5.28 4.97
CA ASN A 133 14.81 4.05 4.39
C ASN A 133 13.50 4.28 3.62
N TRP A 134 13.62 4.57 2.31
CA TRP A 134 12.49 4.82 1.43
C TRP A 134 11.90 3.54 0.85
N SER A 135 12.45 2.36 1.15
CA SER A 135 11.98 1.06 0.65
C SER A 135 10.50 0.81 0.97
N ARG A 136 10.02 1.31 2.12
CA ARG A 136 8.62 1.17 2.56
C ARG A 136 7.63 1.96 1.69
N ILE A 137 8.11 2.89 0.87
CA ILE A 137 7.30 3.70 -0.05
C ILE A 137 7.58 3.36 -1.50
N LEU A 138 8.85 3.25 -1.87
CA LEU A 138 9.25 3.05 -3.26
C LEU A 138 8.92 1.64 -3.75
N LEU A 139 9.15 0.60 -2.94
CA LEU A 139 8.85 -0.78 -3.34
C LEU A 139 7.36 -1.07 -3.56
N PRO A 140 6.42 -0.68 -2.67
CA PRO A 140 4.99 -0.87 -2.97
C PRO A 140 4.49 -0.01 -4.13
N ALA A 141 5.04 1.20 -4.30
CA ALA A 141 4.71 2.06 -5.42
C ALA A 141 5.13 1.40 -6.74
N ALA A 142 6.36 0.88 -6.80
CA ALA A 142 6.85 0.13 -7.96
C ALA A 142 6.01 -1.15 -8.20
N ALA A 143 5.72 -1.92 -7.14
CA ALA A 143 4.93 -3.14 -7.26
C ALA A 143 3.52 -2.88 -7.83
N THR A 144 2.84 -1.83 -7.37
CA THR A 144 1.51 -1.47 -7.88
C THR A 144 1.54 -0.93 -9.30
N ILE A 145 2.56 -0.16 -9.66
CA ILE A 145 2.74 0.28 -11.06
C ILE A 145 2.94 -0.94 -11.96
N ILE A 146 3.83 -1.87 -11.59
CA ILE A 146 4.07 -3.09 -12.38
C ILE A 146 2.78 -3.92 -12.51
N ILE A 147 2.04 -4.15 -11.41
CA ILE A 147 0.78 -4.90 -11.45
C ILE A 147 -0.28 -4.17 -12.29
N GLY A 148 -0.35 -2.85 -12.21
CA GLY A 148 -1.24 -2.03 -13.03
C GLY A 148 -0.93 -2.16 -14.52
N LEU A 149 0.36 -2.07 -14.89
CA LEU A 149 0.82 -2.24 -16.27
C LEU A 149 0.56 -3.66 -16.79
N VAL A 150 0.89 -4.69 -15.99
CA VAL A 150 0.64 -6.09 -16.36
C VAL A 150 -0.86 -6.33 -16.54
N THR A 151 -1.71 -5.84 -15.63
CA THR A 151 -3.17 -5.93 -15.77
C THR A 151 -3.62 -5.26 -17.06
N GLN A 152 -3.12 -4.05 -17.36
CA GLN A 152 -3.55 -3.32 -18.55
C GLN A 152 -3.12 -4.02 -19.84
N ALA A 153 -1.90 -4.56 -19.88
CA ALA A 153 -1.42 -5.37 -20.99
C ALA A 153 -2.25 -6.65 -21.15
N SER A 154 -2.55 -7.35 -20.04
CA SER A 154 -3.41 -8.54 -20.06
C SER A 154 -4.82 -8.22 -20.57
N HIS A 155 -5.40 -7.09 -20.16
CA HIS A 155 -6.70 -6.69 -20.68
C HIS A 155 -6.65 -6.39 -22.17
N GLN A 156 -5.60 -5.76 -22.70
CA GLN A 156 -5.47 -5.54 -24.15
C GLN A 156 -5.31 -6.83 -24.95
N LEU A 157 -4.62 -7.83 -24.38
CA LEU A 157 -4.36 -9.12 -25.02
C LEU A 157 -5.57 -10.06 -24.99
N PHE A 158 -6.29 -10.10 -23.85
CA PHE A 158 -7.30 -11.14 -23.58
C PHE A 158 -8.74 -10.61 -23.51
N GLY A 159 -8.97 -9.30 -23.68
CA GLY A 159 -10.31 -8.75 -23.58
C GLY A 159 -10.43 -7.26 -23.92
N PRO A 160 -11.53 -6.62 -23.51
CA PRO A 160 -11.70 -5.19 -23.66
C PRO A 160 -10.90 -4.46 -22.58
N ALA A 161 -9.92 -3.66 -23.00
CA ALA A 161 -9.22 -2.75 -22.12
C ALA A 161 -10.20 -1.75 -21.49
N TYR A 162 -10.07 -1.51 -20.18
CA TYR A 162 -10.82 -0.42 -19.56
C TYR A 162 -10.24 0.91 -20.04
N LEU A 163 -11.13 1.84 -20.35
CA LEU A 163 -10.76 3.17 -20.79
C LEU A 163 -10.64 4.05 -19.56
N LEU A 164 -9.43 4.55 -19.32
CA LEU A 164 -9.17 5.51 -18.25
C LEU A 164 -9.39 6.93 -18.82
N ASN A 165 -10.39 7.63 -18.32
CA ASN A 165 -10.71 8.99 -18.72
C ASN A 165 -10.33 9.95 -17.58
N LEU A 166 -9.26 10.72 -17.76
CA LEU A 166 -8.87 11.77 -16.80
C LEU A 166 -9.28 13.13 -17.38
N PRO A 167 -10.36 13.76 -16.86
CA PRO A 167 -10.98 14.92 -17.51
C PRO A 167 -10.06 16.14 -17.62
N LEU A 168 -9.15 16.39 -16.65
CA LEU A 168 -8.26 17.55 -16.69
C LEU A 168 -6.83 17.27 -17.13
N ILE A 169 -6.35 16.04 -16.95
CA ILE A 169 -4.93 15.72 -17.13
C ILE A 169 -4.78 14.74 -18.29
N GLY A 170 -5.53 14.96 -19.38
CA GLY A 170 -5.28 14.25 -20.64
C GLY A 170 -3.78 14.21 -20.95
N GLY A 171 -3.27 13.07 -21.39
CA GLY A 171 -1.84 12.87 -21.53
C GLY A 171 -1.47 11.63 -22.33
N PRO A 172 -0.17 11.48 -22.68
CA PRO A 172 0.30 10.32 -23.41
C PRO A 172 -0.04 9.05 -22.64
N ALA A 173 -0.60 8.07 -23.32
CA ALA A 173 -0.86 6.75 -22.75
C ALA A 173 0.32 5.84 -23.05
N LEU A 174 1.02 5.37 -22.01
CA LEU A 174 2.00 4.30 -22.15
C LEU A 174 1.27 2.97 -21.89
N LEU A 175 1.31 2.05 -22.86
CA LEU A 175 0.60 0.77 -22.78
C LEU A 175 -0.90 0.94 -22.47
N GLY A 176 -1.54 1.98 -23.00
CA GLY A 176 -2.97 2.25 -22.78
C GLY A 176 -3.32 2.77 -21.38
N LEU A 177 -2.34 3.08 -20.52
CA LEU A 177 -2.53 3.78 -19.26
C LEU A 177 -1.99 5.22 -19.38
N PRO A 178 -2.81 6.26 -19.13
CA PRO A 178 -2.34 7.64 -19.17
C PRO A 178 -1.29 7.86 -18.07
N LEU A 179 -0.18 8.53 -18.41
CA LEU A 179 0.92 8.79 -17.46
C LEU A 179 0.47 9.38 -16.12
N PRO A 180 -0.53 10.29 -16.06
CA PRO A 180 -1.02 10.83 -14.78
C PRO A 180 -1.72 9.81 -13.88
N ALA A 181 -2.07 8.62 -14.40
CA ALA A 181 -2.57 7.52 -13.58
C ALA A 181 -1.48 6.79 -12.79
N TRP A 182 -0.21 6.93 -13.15
CA TRP A 182 0.90 6.27 -12.49
C TRP A 182 1.10 6.71 -11.03
N PRO A 183 1.10 8.01 -10.69
CA PRO A 183 1.13 8.43 -9.28
C PRO A 183 -0.10 7.91 -8.52
N TRP A 184 -1.25 7.80 -9.19
CA TRP A 184 -2.43 7.19 -8.58
C TRP A 184 -2.22 5.72 -8.22
N LEU A 185 -1.67 4.92 -9.15
CA LEU A 185 -1.30 3.52 -8.87
C LEU A 185 -0.32 3.42 -7.69
N ALA A 186 0.69 4.31 -7.63
CA ALA A 186 1.64 4.33 -6.52
C ALA A 186 0.97 4.58 -5.16
N LEU A 187 -0.01 5.49 -5.10
CA LEU A 187 -0.78 5.80 -3.88
C LEU A 187 -1.58 4.58 -3.40
N LEU A 188 -2.17 3.81 -4.32
CA LEU A 188 -2.84 2.55 -3.98
C LEU A 188 -1.88 1.54 -3.35
N GLY A 189 -0.62 1.52 -3.77
CA GLY A 189 0.42 0.67 -3.17
C GLY A 189 0.69 1.03 -1.71
N LEU A 190 0.78 2.32 -1.41
CA LEU A 190 0.96 2.82 -0.04
C LEU A 190 -0.24 2.49 0.84
N LEU A 191 -1.45 2.66 0.31
CA LEU A 191 -2.68 2.28 1.00
C LEU A 191 -2.72 0.77 1.25
N GLY A 192 -2.30 -0.06 0.28
CA GLY A 192 -2.19 -1.50 0.44
C GLY A 192 -1.26 -1.92 1.58
N ILE A 193 -0.09 -1.28 1.70
CA ILE A 193 0.80 -1.50 2.87
C ILE A 193 0.13 -1.08 4.15
N TRP A 194 -0.48 0.10 4.20
CA TRP A 194 -1.12 0.60 5.42
C TRP A 194 -2.14 -0.40 5.95
N ILE A 195 -2.95 -0.97 5.07
CA ILE A 195 -3.96 -1.97 5.43
C ILE A 195 -3.31 -3.27 5.88
N ALA A 196 -2.27 -3.72 5.18
CA ALA A 196 -1.51 -4.89 5.60
C ALA A 196 -0.91 -4.71 7.00
N ASP A 197 -0.41 -3.51 7.31
CA ASP A 197 0.09 -3.17 8.64
C ASP A 197 -1.03 -3.18 9.68
N GLN A 198 -2.17 -2.52 9.43
CA GLN A 198 -3.31 -2.54 10.37
C GLN A 198 -3.83 -3.96 10.64
N LEU A 199 -3.90 -4.80 9.60
CA LEU A 199 -4.34 -6.19 9.74
C LEU A 199 -3.32 -7.06 10.44
N THR A 200 -2.02 -6.78 10.31
CA THR A 200 -0.96 -7.57 10.99
C THR A 200 -0.62 -7.05 12.38
N THR A 201 -0.97 -5.80 12.71
CA THR A 201 -0.73 -5.20 14.05
C THR A 201 -1.30 -6.04 15.20
N PRO A 202 -2.56 -6.56 15.15
CA PRO A 202 -3.05 -7.44 16.21
C PRO A 202 -2.32 -8.79 16.28
N TRP A 203 -1.78 -9.28 15.15
CA TRP A 203 -1.04 -10.54 15.07
C TRP A 203 0.46 -10.39 15.39
N LYS A 204 0.99 -9.16 15.41
CA LYS A 204 2.35 -8.82 15.88
C LYS A 204 2.47 -8.85 17.40
N GLN A 205 1.37 -9.07 18.13
CA GLN A 205 1.45 -9.40 19.56
C GLN A 205 2.17 -10.75 19.69
N ARG A 206 3.44 -10.67 20.13
CA ARG A 206 4.41 -11.76 20.25
C ARG A 206 3.76 -13.08 20.70
N PRO A 207 4.21 -14.26 20.20
CA PRO A 207 4.01 -15.48 20.98
C PRO A 207 4.56 -15.17 22.37
N ARG A 208 3.69 -15.19 23.40
CA ARG A 208 4.13 -15.13 24.79
C ARG A 208 5.12 -16.28 24.92
N GLN A 209 6.42 -15.97 25.00
CA GLN A 209 7.39 -16.98 25.38
C GLN A 209 6.84 -17.60 26.66
N PRO A 210 6.57 -18.92 26.69
CA PRO A 210 6.11 -19.55 27.91
C PRO A 210 7.12 -19.15 28.98
N ARG A 211 6.60 -18.60 30.08
CA ARG A 211 7.42 -18.14 31.20
C ARG A 211 8.21 -19.35 31.67
N TYR A 212 9.47 -19.46 31.25
CA TYR A 212 10.34 -20.56 31.60
C TYR A 212 10.51 -20.49 33.12
N ARG A 213 9.72 -21.31 33.82
CA ARG A 213 9.94 -21.59 35.23
C ARG A 213 10.96 -22.73 35.25
N PRO A 214 12.21 -22.50 35.68
CA PRO A 214 13.12 -23.61 35.92
C PRO A 214 12.52 -24.44 37.04
N ARG A 215 11.82 -25.51 36.68
CA ARG A 215 11.26 -26.48 37.64
C ARG A 215 12.24 -27.62 37.93
N PHE A 216 13.45 -27.54 37.41
CA PHE A 216 14.49 -28.55 37.60
C PHE A 216 15.81 -27.90 38.02
N PRO A 217 16.46 -28.37 39.10
CA PRO A 217 17.73 -27.88 39.57
C PRO A 217 18.84 -28.53 38.75
N ILE A 218 18.96 -28.15 37.48
CA ILE A 218 20.16 -28.51 36.71
C ILE A 218 20.90 -27.20 36.46
N LYS A 219 21.96 -26.97 37.25
CA LYS A 219 22.96 -25.95 36.96
C LYS A 219 23.64 -26.36 35.66
N VAL A 220 23.26 -25.74 34.55
CA VAL A 220 24.06 -25.81 33.33
C VAL A 220 25.29 -24.94 33.58
N VAL A 221 26.38 -25.58 33.99
CA VAL A 221 27.70 -24.96 33.97
C VAL A 221 28.07 -24.84 32.49
N VAL A 222 28.02 -23.61 31.97
CA VAL A 222 28.60 -23.29 30.66
C VAL A 222 30.10 -23.22 30.87
N GLU A 223 30.77 -24.35 30.69
CA GLU A 223 32.22 -24.43 30.72
C GLU A 223 32.74 -23.88 29.38
N ASP A 224 33.31 -22.70 29.43
CA ASP A 224 33.78 -21.94 28.28
C ASP A 224 35.04 -22.62 27.68
N ARG A 225 34.83 -23.59 26.77
CA ARG A 225 35.91 -24.34 26.11
C ARG A 225 36.66 -23.56 25.02
N LEU A 226 36.79 -22.24 25.16
CA LEU A 226 37.57 -21.39 24.25
C LEU A 226 38.57 -20.47 24.96
N ALA A 227 39.01 -20.84 26.17
CA ALA A 227 40.25 -20.28 26.73
C ALA A 227 41.47 -20.91 26.02
N LYS A 228 41.94 -20.24 24.96
CA LYS A 228 43.26 -20.49 24.36
C LYS A 228 44.34 -20.36 25.45
N PRO A 229 45.23 -21.35 25.64
CA PRO A 229 46.30 -21.23 26.63
C PRO A 229 47.35 -20.23 26.11
N ASN A 230 47.59 -19.18 26.89
CA ASN A 230 48.73 -18.29 26.72
C ASN A 230 50.01 -19.09 26.98
N ARG A 231 50.79 -19.41 25.95
CA ARG A 231 52.16 -19.90 26.10
C ARG A 231 53.11 -18.72 26.02
N ARG A 232 53.86 -18.54 27.12
CA ARG A 232 55.10 -17.78 27.21
C ARG A 232 56.15 -18.35 26.26
#